data_AF-A0A1F4VBB5-F1
#
_entry.id   AF-A0A1F4VBB5-F1
#
_cell.length_a   1.000
_cell.length_b   1.000
_cell.length_c   1.000
_cell.angle_alpha   90.00
_cell.angle_beta   90.00
_cell.angle_gamma   90.00
#
_symmetry.space_group_name_H-M   'P 1'
#
loop_
_entity.id
_entity.type
_entity.pdbx_description
1 polymer ?
#
loop_
_entity_poly.entity_id
_entity_poly.type
_entity_poly.pdbx_seq_one_letter_code
_entity_poly.pdbx_strand_id
1 'polypeptide(L)'
;MKKIFYIYVCIVLLSVISLGIVLAAFTYKNKYIGSTFTIGSAVIKLLQDLSIGPDTSNLTDELPGPLFDNISEGWKYEYPIKIFNSGTTRINLSSRANYTTANDPDNLRDIIYVEVFEWNDSNYNGLYDSEEKGASFGAPKTILRWKNDGIDMGQMDSAQTSGFLLTFSTPSVTDTKQGKSGLFDFEFNSLSL
;
A
#
# COMPACT_ATOMS: atom_id res chain seq x y z
N MET A 1 -7.24 -15.95 -63.69
CA MET A 1 -6.67 -16.70 -62.55
C MET A 1 -5.84 -15.83 -61.59
N LYS A 2 -5.00 -14.89 -62.07
CA LYS A 2 -4.17 -14.03 -61.17
C LYS A 2 -4.95 -13.10 -60.24
N LYS A 3 -6.11 -12.55 -60.66
CA LYS A 3 -6.92 -11.63 -59.85
C LYS A 3 -7.57 -12.27 -58.61
N ILE A 4 -7.88 -13.56 -58.67
CA ILE A 4 -8.51 -14.29 -57.56
C ILE A 4 -7.48 -14.58 -56.45
N PHE A 5 -6.22 -14.80 -56.82
CA PHE A 5 -5.13 -15.04 -55.86
C PHE A 5 -4.88 -13.84 -54.94
N TYR A 6 -4.89 -12.61 -55.48
CA TYR A 6 -4.71 -11.39 -54.67
C TYR A 6 -5.87 -11.15 -53.68
N ILE A 7 -7.09 -11.54 -54.04
CA ILE A 7 -8.26 -11.41 -53.15
C ILE A 7 -8.11 -12.35 -51.93
N TYR A 8 -7.67 -13.59 -52.14
CA TYR A 8 -7.42 -14.51 -51.03
C TYR A 8 -6.26 -14.06 -50.13
N VAL A 9 -5.19 -13.52 -50.70
CA VAL A 9 -4.06 -12.98 -49.91
C VAL A 9 -4.50 -11.79 -49.05
N CYS A 10 -5.34 -10.88 -49.57
CA CYS A 10 -5.88 -9.77 -48.80
C CYS A 10 -6.84 -10.21 -47.69
N ILE A 11 -7.68 -11.23 -47.93
CA ILE A 11 -8.59 -11.78 -46.91
C ILE A 11 -7.81 -12.47 -45.79
N VAL A 12 -6.76 -13.23 -46.14
CA VAL A 12 -5.89 -13.85 -45.13
C VAL A 12 -5.14 -12.77 -44.33
N LEU A 13 -4.62 -11.72 -44.98
CA LEU A 13 -3.95 -10.62 -44.27
C LEU A 13 -4.91 -9.87 -43.32
N LEU A 14 -6.16 -9.63 -43.74
CA LEU A 14 -7.17 -8.98 -42.88
C LEU A 14 -7.56 -9.85 -41.67
N SER A 15 -7.61 -11.18 -41.84
CA SER A 15 -7.91 -12.10 -40.73
C SER A 15 -6.79 -12.22 -39.69
N VAL A 16 -5.54 -11.96 -40.07
CA VAL A 16 -4.39 -11.97 -39.15
C VAL A 16 -4.34 -10.69 -38.29
N ILE A 17 -4.92 -9.58 -38.75
CA ILE A 17 -4.94 -8.31 -38.00
C ILE A 17 -6.08 -8.28 -36.97
N SER A 18 -7.15 -9.06 -37.14
CA SER A 18 -8.28 -9.11 -36.19
C SER A 18 -8.05 -9.99 -34.95
N LEU A 19 -6.97 -10.77 -34.90
CA LEU A 19 -6.58 -11.54 -33.70
C LEU A 19 -5.75 -10.71 -32.71
N GLY A 20 -5.43 -9.45 -33.05
CA GLY A 20 -4.58 -8.56 -32.26
C GLY A 20 -5.31 -7.55 -31.39
N ILE A 21 -6.64 -7.62 -31.28
CA ILE A 21 -7.34 -6.88 -30.22
C ILE A 21 -7.19 -7.72 -28.96
N VAL A 22 -6.05 -7.51 -28.28
CA VAL A 22 -5.96 -7.75 -26.85
C VAL A 22 -7.09 -6.91 -26.26
N LEU A 23 -8.25 -7.53 -26.05
CA LEU A 23 -9.14 -7.11 -24.99
C LEU A 23 -8.23 -7.12 -23.77
N ALA A 24 -7.79 -5.93 -23.39
CA ALA A 24 -7.49 -5.63 -22.01
C ALA A 24 -8.71 -6.15 -21.27
N ALA A 25 -8.60 -7.38 -20.77
CA ALA A 25 -9.49 -7.85 -19.76
C ALA A 25 -9.43 -6.73 -18.73
N PHE A 26 -10.57 -6.10 -18.47
CA PHE A 26 -10.79 -5.43 -17.23
C PHE A 26 -10.63 -6.53 -16.16
N THR A 27 -9.37 -6.87 -15.86
CA THR A 27 -8.98 -7.36 -14.57
C THR A 27 -9.30 -6.16 -13.70
N TYR A 28 -10.55 -6.11 -13.25
CA TYR A 28 -10.88 -5.52 -11.98
C TYR A 28 -9.98 -6.28 -11.01
N LYS A 29 -8.74 -5.79 -10.85
CA LYS A 29 -7.76 -6.35 -9.93
C LYS A 29 -8.52 -6.33 -8.63
N ASN A 30 -8.82 -7.52 -8.11
CA ASN A 30 -9.52 -7.67 -6.83
C ASN A 30 -8.78 -6.73 -5.88
N LYS A 31 -9.40 -5.61 -5.50
CA LYS A 31 -8.76 -4.50 -4.77
C LYS A 31 -8.21 -4.93 -3.39
N TYR A 32 -8.41 -6.20 -3.03
CA TYR A 32 -8.17 -6.81 -1.73
C TYR A 32 -7.68 -8.26 -1.92
N ILE A 33 -6.51 -8.45 -2.53
CA ILE A 33 -5.83 -9.77 -2.58
C ILE A 33 -5.10 -10.04 -1.25
N GLY A 34 -4.92 -9.00 -0.42
CA GLY A 34 -4.22 -9.04 0.85
C GLY A 34 -2.82 -8.43 0.77
N SER A 35 -2.36 -7.83 1.87
CA SER A 35 -1.06 -7.17 2.00
C SER A 35 -0.85 -6.07 0.95
N THR A 36 -1.71 -5.04 0.97
CA THR A 36 -1.57 -3.84 0.13
C THR A 36 -1.72 -2.56 0.93
N PHE A 37 -1.02 -1.51 0.52
CA PHE A 37 -1.31 -0.13 0.89
C PHE A 37 -2.02 0.54 -0.27
N THR A 38 -3.11 1.24 0.02
CA THR A 38 -3.93 1.91 -0.99
C THR A 38 -4.23 3.35 -0.60
N ILE A 39 -4.48 4.18 -1.61
CA ILE A 39 -4.97 5.54 -1.45
C ILE A 39 -6.49 5.57 -1.63
N GLY A 40 -7.19 6.12 -0.64
CA GLY A 40 -8.63 6.40 -0.71
C GLY A 40 -8.97 7.83 -1.13
N SER A 41 -7.98 8.72 -1.26
CA SER A 41 -8.17 10.14 -1.58
C SER A 41 -7.41 10.58 -2.84
N ALA A 42 -8.07 11.32 -3.73
CA ALA A 42 -7.50 11.73 -5.02
C ALA A 42 -6.33 12.73 -4.90
N VAL A 43 -6.14 13.35 -3.72
CA VAL A 43 -5.15 14.42 -3.51
C VAL A 43 -3.88 13.94 -2.79
N ILE A 44 -3.76 12.65 -2.51
CA ILE A 44 -2.53 12.06 -1.99
C ILE A 44 -2.05 10.94 -2.91
N LYS A 45 -0.75 10.67 -2.89
CA LYS A 45 -0.12 9.58 -3.64
C LYS A 45 0.98 8.93 -2.80
N LEU A 46 1.23 7.65 -3.03
CA LEU A 46 2.37 6.92 -2.45
C LEU A 46 3.58 7.07 -3.37
N LEU A 47 4.78 7.13 -2.81
CA LEU A 47 6.03 7.04 -3.57
C LEU A 47 6.40 5.56 -3.76
N GLN A 48 6.72 5.16 -4.99
CA GLN A 48 7.17 3.79 -5.32
C GLN A 48 8.62 3.56 -4.93
N ASP A 49 9.48 4.51 -5.29
CA ASP A 49 10.88 4.58 -4.89
C ASP A 49 11.01 5.68 -3.84
N LEU A 50 11.38 5.27 -2.61
CA LEU A 50 11.51 6.16 -1.47
C LEU A 50 12.74 7.06 -1.57
N SER A 51 13.71 6.74 -2.43
CA SER A 51 14.92 7.55 -2.65
C SER A 51 14.72 8.70 -3.64
N ILE A 52 13.59 8.70 -4.36
CA ILE A 52 13.28 9.67 -5.41
C ILE A 52 12.15 10.58 -4.93
N GLY A 53 12.17 11.85 -5.36
CA GLY A 53 11.11 12.81 -5.09
C GLY A 53 9.75 12.46 -5.75
N PRO A 54 8.74 13.33 -5.58
CA PRO A 54 7.37 13.10 -6.06
C PRO A 54 7.20 13.39 -7.57
N ASP A 55 8.08 12.82 -8.41
CA ASP A 55 7.90 12.85 -9.86
C ASP A 55 6.69 12.02 -10.26
N THR A 56 5.94 12.46 -11.28
CA THR A 56 4.69 11.78 -11.69
C THR A 56 4.87 10.29 -12.01
N SER A 57 6.05 9.86 -12.46
CA SER A 57 6.38 8.44 -12.71
C SER A 57 6.64 7.64 -11.43
N ASN A 58 6.98 8.30 -10.32
CA ASN A 58 7.26 7.70 -9.02
C ASN A 58 6.02 7.64 -8.11
N LEU A 59 4.90 8.21 -8.54
CA LEU A 59 3.67 8.27 -7.75
C LEU A 59 2.71 7.12 -8.11
N THR A 60 2.11 6.50 -7.10
CA THR A 60 1.14 5.42 -7.26
C THR A 60 -0.02 5.56 -6.26
N ASP A 61 -1.15 4.91 -6.58
CA ASP A 61 -2.29 4.78 -5.67
C ASP A 61 -2.24 3.50 -4.84
N GLU A 62 -1.34 2.58 -5.17
CA GLU A 62 -1.21 1.28 -4.50
C GLU A 62 0.25 0.84 -4.42
N LEU A 63 0.64 0.29 -3.26
CA LEU A 63 1.90 -0.40 -3.03
C LEU A 63 1.65 -1.79 -2.43
N PRO A 64 2.58 -2.74 -2.63
CA PRO A 64 2.63 -3.95 -1.83
C PRO A 64 2.73 -3.59 -0.34
N GLY A 65 1.96 -4.24 0.51
CA GLY A 65 1.97 -4.07 1.96
C GLY A 65 2.85 -5.11 2.67
N PRO A 66 2.93 -5.03 4.01
CA PRO A 66 3.67 -5.97 4.84
C PRO A 66 3.11 -7.39 4.72
N LEU A 67 4.01 -8.38 4.78
CA LEU A 67 3.67 -9.79 4.90
C LEU A 67 3.69 -10.19 6.37
N PHE A 68 2.56 -10.65 6.89
CA PHE A 68 2.46 -11.15 8.26
C PHE A 68 2.53 -12.66 8.22
N ASP A 69 3.77 -13.17 8.14
CA ASP A 69 4.04 -14.60 8.03
C ASP A 69 4.85 -15.09 9.23
N ASN A 70 4.59 -16.34 9.63
CA ASN A 70 5.25 -17.02 10.73
C ASN A 70 5.30 -16.16 12.02
N ILE A 71 4.15 -15.60 12.42
CA ILE A 71 4.05 -14.73 13.59
C ILE A 71 4.46 -15.49 14.85
N SER A 72 5.38 -14.91 15.59
CA SER A 72 5.90 -15.46 16.84
C SER A 72 5.95 -14.42 17.95
N GLU A 73 6.18 -14.87 19.18
CA GLU A 73 6.54 -13.95 20.26
C GLU A 73 7.78 -13.13 19.89
N GLY A 74 7.71 -11.82 20.11
CA GLY A 74 8.78 -10.88 19.78
C GLY A 74 8.93 -10.57 18.29
N TRP A 75 8.06 -11.09 17.41
CA TRP A 75 8.08 -10.75 15.99
C TRP A 75 7.91 -9.25 15.81
N LYS A 76 8.69 -8.70 14.86
CA LYS A 76 8.72 -7.29 14.51
C LYS A 76 8.88 -7.14 13.01
N TYR A 77 8.25 -6.12 12.46
CA TYR A 77 8.40 -5.77 11.06
C TYR A 77 8.24 -4.26 10.90
N GLU A 78 9.18 -3.63 10.21
CA GLU A 78 9.20 -2.19 9.97
C GLU A 78 8.99 -1.93 8.48
N TYR A 79 8.07 -1.03 8.17
CA TYR A 79 7.72 -0.72 6.79
C TYR A 79 7.74 0.81 6.58
N PRO A 80 8.84 1.36 6.02
CA PRO A 80 8.92 2.78 5.69
C PRO A 80 8.07 3.10 4.46
N ILE A 81 7.36 4.22 4.50
CA ILE A 81 6.56 4.75 3.38
C ILE A 81 6.76 6.26 3.26
N LYS A 82 6.53 6.78 2.06
CA LYS A 82 6.38 8.22 1.82
C LYS A 82 5.06 8.49 1.12
N ILE A 83 4.34 9.49 1.61
CA ILE A 83 3.08 9.97 1.06
C ILE A 83 3.29 11.41 0.60
N PHE A 84 2.80 11.73 -0.60
CA PHE A 84 2.84 13.04 -1.20
C PHE A 84 1.44 13.65 -1.26
N ASN A 85 1.29 14.90 -0.85
CA ASN A 85 0.07 15.68 -1.06
C ASN A 85 0.13 16.39 -2.42
N SER A 86 -0.54 15.81 -3.42
CA SER A 86 -0.67 16.39 -4.76
C SER A 86 -1.80 17.43 -4.87
N GLY A 87 -2.51 17.70 -3.78
CA GLY A 87 -3.55 18.71 -3.70
C GLY A 87 -3.00 20.14 -3.56
N THR A 88 -3.88 21.12 -3.72
CA THR A 88 -3.54 22.56 -3.62
C THR A 88 -3.73 23.16 -2.23
N THR A 89 -4.17 22.36 -1.26
CA THR A 89 -4.46 22.80 0.12
C THR A 89 -3.73 21.92 1.13
N ARG A 90 -3.65 22.40 2.38
CA ARG A 90 -3.30 21.57 3.51
C ARG A 90 -4.37 20.49 3.70
N ILE A 91 -3.92 19.32 4.15
CA ILE A 91 -4.78 18.18 4.47
C ILE A 91 -4.46 17.65 5.86
N ASN A 92 -5.42 16.95 6.47
CA ASN A 92 -5.15 16.00 7.55
C ASN A 92 -5.09 14.58 6.97
N LEU A 93 -4.00 13.87 7.23
CA LEU A 93 -3.77 12.50 6.79
C LEU A 93 -4.27 11.52 7.85
N SER A 94 -4.92 10.46 7.42
CA SER A 94 -5.33 9.36 8.30
C SER A 94 -5.18 8.03 7.60
N SER A 95 -5.14 6.96 8.37
CA SER A 95 -5.10 5.61 7.83
C SER A 95 -6.03 4.66 8.58
N ARG A 96 -6.53 3.64 7.88
CA ARG A 96 -7.31 2.52 8.44
C ARG A 96 -6.83 1.20 7.87
N ALA A 97 -6.86 0.17 8.71
CA ALA A 97 -6.71 -1.20 8.25
C ALA A 97 -8.03 -1.74 7.67
N ASN A 98 -7.91 -2.65 6.71
CA ASN A 98 -9.01 -3.44 6.17
C ASN A 98 -8.59 -4.90 6.03
N TYR A 99 -9.53 -5.80 6.28
CA TYR A 99 -9.33 -7.25 6.21
C TYR A 99 -10.69 -7.95 6.23
N THR A 100 -10.68 -9.17 5.73
CA THR A 100 -11.77 -10.13 5.86
C THR A 100 -11.36 -11.23 6.82
N THR A 101 -12.33 -11.91 7.43
CA THR A 101 -12.04 -13.06 8.31
C THR A 101 -11.39 -14.22 7.56
N ALA A 102 -11.61 -14.34 6.24
CA ALA A 102 -10.95 -15.34 5.40
C ALA A 102 -9.44 -15.11 5.29
N ASN A 103 -9.00 -13.86 5.36
CA ASN A 103 -7.59 -13.45 5.27
C ASN A 103 -6.88 -13.45 6.63
N ASP A 104 -7.63 -13.61 7.72
CA ASP A 104 -7.14 -13.66 9.11
C ASP A 104 -7.90 -14.74 9.91
N PRO A 105 -7.74 -16.03 9.56
CA PRO A 105 -8.49 -17.12 10.18
C PRO A 105 -8.15 -17.32 11.67
N ASP A 106 -6.92 -17.00 12.06
CA ASP A 106 -6.42 -17.18 13.44
C ASP A 106 -6.60 -15.92 14.32
N ASN A 107 -7.27 -14.88 13.81
CA ASN A 107 -7.51 -13.62 14.50
C ASN A 107 -6.22 -12.94 15.00
N LEU A 108 -5.20 -12.89 14.15
CA LEU A 108 -3.92 -12.22 14.41
C LEU A 108 -4.09 -10.71 14.55
N ARG A 109 -5.15 -10.14 13.97
CA ARG A 109 -5.50 -8.71 14.11
C ARG A 109 -5.63 -8.21 15.55
N ASP A 110 -5.89 -9.12 16.49
CA ASP A 110 -6.09 -8.81 17.90
C ASP A 110 -4.78 -8.77 18.68
N ILE A 111 -3.69 -9.30 18.11
CA ILE A 111 -2.38 -9.42 18.77
C ILE A 111 -1.25 -8.70 18.03
N ILE A 112 -1.41 -8.40 16.73
CA ILE A 112 -0.44 -7.59 15.99
C ILE A 112 -0.71 -6.13 16.30
N TYR A 113 0.25 -5.49 16.95
CA TYR A 113 0.27 -4.06 17.21
C TYR A 113 0.95 -3.33 16.07
N VAL A 114 0.45 -2.13 15.78
CA VAL A 114 1.08 -1.12 14.92
C VAL A 114 1.35 0.12 15.76
N GLU A 115 2.52 0.71 15.55
CA GLU A 115 2.83 2.07 15.94
C GLU A 115 3.39 2.80 14.72
N VAL A 116 2.98 4.06 14.54
CA VAL A 116 3.40 4.87 13.39
C VAL A 116 4.27 5.99 13.90
N PHE A 117 5.46 6.10 13.32
CA PHE A 117 6.41 7.16 13.62
C PHE A 117 6.60 8.04 12.41
N GLU A 118 6.93 9.31 12.65
CA GLU A 118 7.54 10.15 11.63
C GLU A 118 8.89 9.53 11.22
N TRP A 119 9.17 9.53 9.92
CA TRP A 119 10.46 9.14 9.40
C TRP A 119 11.11 10.35 8.71
N ASN A 120 12.21 10.80 9.30
CA ASN A 120 13.00 11.94 8.86
C ASN A 120 14.20 11.45 8.05
N ASP A 121 13.96 10.99 6.82
CA ASP A 121 14.99 10.59 5.85
C ASP A 121 15.96 11.74 5.58
N SER A 122 17.03 11.79 6.37
CA SER A 122 17.90 12.96 6.49
C SER A 122 19.01 12.94 5.44
N ASN A 123 19.35 11.75 4.97
CA ASN A 123 20.35 11.52 3.94
C ASN A 123 19.73 11.33 2.53
N TYR A 124 18.40 11.29 2.42
CA TYR A 124 17.62 11.15 1.19
C TYR A 124 17.91 9.86 0.41
N ASN A 125 18.33 8.79 1.10
CA ASN A 125 18.65 7.51 0.47
C ASN A 125 17.44 6.58 0.33
N GLY A 126 16.28 6.94 0.90
CA GLY A 126 15.06 6.14 0.86
C GLY A 126 15.10 4.86 1.71
N LEU A 127 16.09 4.72 2.58
CA LEU A 127 16.26 3.62 3.52
C LEU A 127 16.11 4.17 4.93
N TYR A 128 15.35 3.48 5.77
CA TYR A 128 15.19 3.89 7.15
C TYR A 128 16.41 3.49 7.99
N ASP A 129 17.01 4.49 8.64
CA ASP A 129 18.02 4.31 9.69
C ASP A 129 17.44 4.64 11.07
N SER A 130 17.96 4.01 12.14
CA SER A 130 17.38 4.12 13.49
C SER A 130 17.40 5.55 14.06
N GLU A 131 18.38 6.34 13.64
CA GLU A 131 18.60 7.74 13.99
C GLU A 131 17.59 8.68 13.31
N GLU A 132 16.88 8.21 12.28
CA GLU A 132 15.90 8.98 11.51
C GLU A 132 14.47 8.83 12.05
N LYS A 133 14.31 8.06 13.14
CA LYS A 133 13.04 7.87 13.80
C LYS A 133 12.59 9.15 14.50
N GLY A 134 11.49 9.72 14.03
CA GLY A 134 10.85 10.90 14.60
C GLY A 134 9.81 10.58 15.66
N ALA A 135 8.89 11.52 15.86
CA ALA A 135 7.85 11.42 16.86
C ALA A 135 6.85 10.29 16.56
N SER A 136 6.29 9.70 17.61
CA SER A 136 5.17 8.76 17.49
C SER A 136 3.86 9.51 17.26
N PHE A 137 3.03 9.03 16.34
CA PHE A 137 1.68 9.56 16.06
C PHE A 137 0.61 9.03 17.03
N GLY A 138 1.00 8.22 18.02
CA GLY A 138 0.11 7.78 19.08
C GLY A 138 0.52 6.45 19.70
N ALA A 139 -0.19 6.06 20.76
CA ALA A 139 0.06 4.78 21.41
C ALA A 139 -0.15 3.59 20.44
N PRO A 140 0.60 2.47 20.61
CA PRO A 140 0.42 1.27 19.80
C PRO A 140 -1.04 0.80 19.77
N LYS A 141 -1.53 0.47 18.58
CA LYS A 141 -2.90 -0.05 18.36
C LYS A 141 -2.83 -1.42 17.74
N THR A 142 -3.74 -2.32 18.08
CA THR A 142 -3.88 -3.57 17.31
C THR A 142 -4.42 -3.29 15.91
N ILE A 143 -4.23 -4.19 14.95
CA ILE A 143 -4.84 -4.06 13.60
C ILE A 143 -6.37 -3.93 13.70
N LEU A 144 -7.02 -4.64 14.64
CA LEU A 144 -8.45 -4.46 14.92
C LEU A 144 -8.77 -3.00 15.31
N ARG A 145 -8.00 -2.43 16.23
CA ARG A 145 -8.17 -1.02 16.66
C ARG A 145 -7.86 -0.06 15.52
N TRP A 146 -6.88 -0.34 14.68
CA TRP A 146 -6.59 0.47 13.50
C TRP A 146 -7.78 0.50 12.53
N LYS A 147 -8.45 -0.62 12.27
CA LYS A 147 -9.66 -0.64 11.44
C LYS A 147 -10.78 0.23 12.03
N ASN A 148 -11.06 0.08 13.32
CA ASN A 148 -12.20 0.73 13.98
C ASN A 148 -11.95 2.21 14.27
N ASP A 149 -10.80 2.53 14.86
CA ASP A 149 -10.50 3.87 15.36
C ASP A 149 -9.74 4.71 14.32
N GLY A 150 -9.02 4.06 13.41
CA GLY A 150 -8.07 4.73 12.51
C GLY A 150 -6.82 5.21 13.23
N ILE A 151 -5.88 5.75 12.46
CA ILE A 151 -4.69 6.45 12.93
C ILE A 151 -4.70 7.83 12.29
N ASP A 152 -4.61 8.87 13.11
CA ASP A 152 -4.35 10.23 12.65
C ASP A 152 -2.83 10.38 12.46
N MET A 153 -2.42 10.77 11.25
CA MET A 153 -1.02 10.88 10.85
C MET A 153 -0.61 12.34 10.70
N GLY A 154 -1.43 13.26 11.23
CA GLY A 154 -1.15 14.68 11.26
C GLY A 154 -1.43 15.39 9.94
N GLN A 155 -0.92 16.60 9.84
CA GLN A 155 -1.21 17.50 8.72
C GLN A 155 -0.08 17.47 7.68
N MET A 156 -0.45 17.67 6.41
CA MET A 156 0.49 17.84 5.31
C MET A 156 0.13 19.08 4.51
N ASP A 157 1.10 19.96 4.28
CA ASP A 157 0.96 21.09 3.38
C ASP A 157 0.83 20.66 1.92
N SER A 158 0.35 21.58 1.08
CA SER A 158 0.29 21.37 -0.37
C SER A 158 1.69 21.13 -0.93
N ALA A 159 1.83 20.16 -1.84
CA ALA A 159 3.11 19.74 -2.42
C ALA A 159 4.15 19.25 -1.41
N GLN A 160 3.75 18.86 -0.21
CA GLN A 160 4.63 18.23 0.78
C GLN A 160 4.71 16.72 0.58
N THR A 161 5.91 16.15 0.77
CA THR A 161 6.12 14.72 0.98
C THR A 161 6.41 14.47 2.46
N SER A 162 5.72 13.52 3.07
CA SER A 162 5.94 13.11 4.47
C SER A 162 6.32 11.63 4.53
N GLY A 163 7.35 11.33 5.32
CA GLY A 163 7.83 9.97 5.59
C GLY A 163 7.20 9.40 6.86
N PHE A 164 6.81 8.13 6.81
CA PHE A 164 6.27 7.41 7.96
C PHE A 164 6.95 6.05 8.09
N LEU A 165 7.23 5.65 9.32
CA LEU A 165 7.65 4.30 9.66
C LEU A 165 6.50 3.58 10.35
N LEU A 166 5.98 2.54 9.70
CA LEU A 166 4.97 1.67 10.29
C LEU A 166 5.69 0.50 10.96
N THR A 167 5.67 0.47 12.29
CA THR A 167 6.27 -0.63 13.07
C THR A 167 5.19 -1.58 13.52
N PHE A 168 5.25 -2.82 13.05
CA PHE A 168 4.38 -3.92 13.47
C PHE A 168 5.09 -4.81 14.49
N SER A 169 4.38 -5.30 15.49
CA SER A 169 4.95 -6.21 16.47
C SER A 169 3.94 -7.10 17.18
N THR A 170 4.41 -8.23 17.71
CA THR A 170 3.67 -9.13 18.59
C THR A 170 4.47 -9.38 19.87
N PRO A 171 4.32 -8.54 20.91
CA PRO A 171 5.12 -8.64 22.13
C PRO A 171 4.89 -9.97 22.87
N SER A 172 3.70 -10.56 22.75
CA SER A 172 3.38 -11.90 23.23
C SER A 172 2.41 -12.58 22.28
N VAL A 173 2.53 -13.91 22.16
CA VAL A 173 1.70 -14.74 21.27
C VAL A 173 1.30 -16.01 22.02
N THR A 174 0.03 -16.41 21.90
CA THR A 174 -0.46 -17.67 22.47
C THR A 174 -0.05 -18.85 21.60
N ASP A 175 0.11 -20.04 22.19
CA ASP A 175 0.54 -21.24 21.46
C ASP A 175 -0.29 -21.54 20.20
N THR A 176 -1.59 -21.25 20.23
CA THR A 176 -2.50 -21.47 19.08
C THR A 176 -2.24 -20.52 17.91
N LYS A 177 -1.60 -19.38 18.16
CA LYS A 177 -1.29 -18.33 17.17
C LYS A 177 0.19 -18.32 16.74
N GLN A 178 1.03 -19.17 17.31
CA GLN A 178 2.44 -19.31 16.94
C GLN A 178 2.58 -19.85 15.51
N GLY A 179 3.47 -19.25 14.73
CA GLY A 179 3.77 -19.63 13.35
C GLY A 179 2.63 -19.37 12.37
N LYS A 180 1.59 -18.64 12.78
CA LYS A 180 0.44 -18.32 11.93
C LYS A 180 0.72 -17.12 11.05
N SER A 181 -0.12 -16.98 10.02
CA SER A 181 0.03 -15.95 9.01
C SER A 181 -1.32 -15.32 8.69
N GLY A 182 -1.29 -14.05 8.27
CA GLY A 182 -2.49 -13.29 7.93
C GLY A 182 -2.19 -12.26 6.85
N LEU A 183 -3.25 -11.82 6.19
CA LEU A 183 -3.16 -10.78 5.17
C LEU A 183 -4.06 -9.61 5.58
N PHE A 184 -3.46 -8.42 5.61
CA PHE A 184 -4.13 -7.19 5.98
C PHE A 184 -3.85 -6.13 4.91
N ASP A 185 -4.90 -5.42 4.52
CA ASP A 185 -4.79 -4.27 3.64
C ASP A 185 -4.89 -3.00 4.48
N PHE A 186 -4.37 -1.91 3.95
CA PHE A 186 -4.36 -0.62 4.62
C PHE A 186 -4.70 0.47 3.62
N GLU A 187 -5.47 1.45 4.07
CA GLU A 187 -5.93 2.56 3.24
C GLU A 187 -5.54 3.88 3.90
N PHE A 188 -4.89 4.76 3.14
CA PHE A 188 -4.61 6.14 3.53
C PHE A 188 -5.67 7.05 2.94
N ASN A 189 -6.20 7.95 3.77
CA ASN A 189 -7.22 8.92 3.42
C ASN A 189 -6.79 10.30 3.85
N SER A 190 -7.34 11.32 3.19
CA SER A 190 -7.11 12.71 3.56
C SER A 190 -8.41 13.50 3.65
N LEU A 191 -8.39 14.52 4.51
CA LEU A 191 -9.43 15.54 4.61
C LEU A 191 -8.79 16.90 4.39
N SER A 192 -9.28 17.67 3.42
CA SER A 192 -8.86 19.06 3.22
C SER A 192 -9.23 19.91 4.44
N LEU A 193 -8.33 20.82 4.80
CA LEU A 193 -8.50 21.78 5.90
C LEU A 193 -8.73 23.20 5.38
#